data_AF-A0A536CEE1-F1
#
_entry.id   AF-A0A536CEE1-F1
#
_cell.length_a   1.000
_cell.length_b   1.000
_cell.length_c   1.000
_cell.angle_alpha   90.00
_cell.angle_beta   90.00
_cell.angle_gamma   90.00
#
_symmetry.space_group_name_H-M   'P 1'
#
loop_
_entity.id
_entity.type
_entity.pdbx_description
1 polymer ?
#
loop_
_entity_poly.entity_id
_entity_poly.type
_entity_poly.pdbx_seq_one_letter_code
_entity_poly.pdbx_strand_id
1 'polypeptide(L)'
;MKAVYALLEPGGTFTLLVPCHPALLGPFDRDIGHHRRYTKRELRRKLEASGFTVERIRRSNPVGALGWLINVRLLGLRRLRGTGLFDRLVPAFAVLDRVELPLGLSVIAVARKPVAG
;
A
#
# COMPACT_ATOMS: atom_id res chain seq x y z
N MET A 1 4.47 -14.09 -1.84
CA MET A 1 3.09 -14.50 -1.50
C MET A 1 2.99 -16.00 -1.28
N LYS A 2 3.46 -16.86 -2.19
CA LYS A 2 3.49 -18.34 -1.99
C LYS A 2 4.08 -18.80 -0.66
N ALA A 3 5.20 -18.22 -0.21
CA ALA A 3 5.79 -18.55 1.09
C ALA A 3 4.83 -18.28 2.27
N VAL A 4 4.19 -17.11 2.29
CA VAL A 4 3.17 -16.78 3.31
C VAL A 4 1.96 -17.73 3.22
N TYR A 5 1.53 -18.06 2.00
CA TYR A 5 0.43 -19.01 1.80
C TYR A 5 0.73 -20.41 2.39
N ALA A 6 1.96 -20.89 2.23
CA ALA A 6 2.40 -22.17 2.76
C ALA A 6 2.43 -22.18 4.29
N LEU A 7 2.78 -21.06 4.92
CA LEU A 7 2.86 -20.92 6.38
C LEU A 7 1.51 -20.74 7.07
N LEU A 8 0.49 -20.28 6.36
CA LEU A 8 -0.84 -20.06 6.95
C LEU A 8 -1.62 -21.38 7.05
N GLU A 9 -2.34 -21.55 8.16
CA GLU A 9 -3.36 -22.60 8.29
C GLU A 9 -4.52 -22.34 7.30
N PRO A 10 -5.25 -23.39 6.87
CA PRO A 10 -6.49 -23.24 6.12
C PRO A 10 -7.45 -22.28 6.83
N GLY A 11 -8.06 -21.35 6.08
CA GLY A 11 -8.90 -20.29 6.65
C GLY A 11 -8.13 -19.10 7.22
N GLY A 12 -6.79 -19.13 7.29
CA GLY A 12 -5.95 -18.05 7.81
C GLY A 12 -5.96 -16.77 6.96
N THR A 13 -5.75 -15.63 7.61
CA THR A 13 -5.83 -14.29 7.00
C THR A 13 -4.43 -13.68 6.80
N PHE A 14 -4.18 -13.18 5.60
CA PHE A 14 -3.01 -12.38 5.25
C PHE A 14 -3.42 -10.93 4.97
N THR A 15 -3.04 -10.03 5.87
CA THR A 15 -3.17 -8.58 5.69
C THR A 15 -1.83 -7.97 5.32
N LEU A 16 -1.79 -7.15 4.28
CA LEU A 16 -0.57 -6.47 3.84
C LEU A 16 -0.82 -5.05 3.38
N LEU A 17 0.20 -4.22 3.58
CA LEU A 17 0.28 -2.84 3.12
C LEU A 17 1.51 -2.70 2.23
N VAL A 18 1.32 -2.20 1.01
CA VAL A 18 2.41 -2.00 0.03
C VAL A 18 2.29 -0.62 -0.63
N PRO A 19 3.39 -0.02 -1.11
CA PRO A 19 3.33 1.26 -1.83
C PRO A 19 2.41 1.20 -3.04
N CYS A 20 1.60 2.24 -3.24
CA CYS A 20 0.67 2.37 -4.36
C CYS A 20 1.25 3.27 -5.46
N HIS A 21 0.74 3.10 -6.68
CA HIS A 21 1.01 3.90 -7.88
C HIS A 21 2.44 3.77 -8.39
N PRO A 22 2.71 2.89 -9.36
CA PRO A 22 4.02 2.78 -10.01
C PRO A 22 4.59 4.11 -10.54
N ALA A 23 3.73 5.03 -10.96
CA ALA A 23 4.13 6.36 -11.44
C ALA A 23 4.77 7.26 -10.37
N LEU A 24 4.60 6.95 -9.08
CA LEU A 24 5.22 7.65 -7.96
C LEU A 24 6.59 7.07 -7.57
N LEU A 25 7.03 5.96 -8.19
CA LEU A 25 8.32 5.35 -7.91
C LEU A 25 9.44 6.30 -8.34
N GLY A 26 10.28 6.72 -7.40
CA GLY A 26 11.41 7.62 -7.65
C GLY A 26 12.73 7.15 -7.05
N PRO A 27 13.82 7.94 -7.19
CA PRO A 27 15.10 7.63 -6.56
C PRO A 27 15.00 7.52 -5.04
N PHE A 28 14.21 8.40 -4.40
CA PHE A 28 14.03 8.36 -2.95
C PHE A 28 13.38 7.06 -2.47
N ASP A 29 12.46 6.46 -3.25
CA ASP A 29 11.92 5.13 -2.95
C ASP A 29 13.04 4.09 -2.79
N ARG A 30 14.01 4.10 -3.71
CA ARG A 30 15.14 3.17 -3.71
C ARG A 30 16.08 3.43 -2.53
N ASP A 31 16.32 4.71 -2.22
CA ASP A 31 17.14 5.12 -1.07
C ASP A 31 16.58 4.57 0.25
N ILE A 32 15.26 4.43 0.36
CA ILE A 32 14.59 3.85 1.55
C ILE A 32 14.25 2.35 1.40
N GLY A 33 14.83 1.67 0.41
CA GLY A 33 14.70 0.21 0.23
C GLY A 33 13.44 -0.26 -0.52
N HIS A 34 12.63 0.64 -1.09
CA HIS A 34 11.52 0.23 -1.95
C HIS A 34 12.01 -0.17 -3.34
N HIS A 35 11.65 -1.38 -3.74
CA HIS A 35 11.99 -1.92 -5.06
C HIS A 35 10.91 -1.65 -6.12
N ARG A 36 9.64 -1.59 -5.71
CA ARG A 36 8.49 -1.38 -6.60
C ARG A 36 7.28 -0.85 -5.83
N ARG A 37 6.34 -0.26 -6.57
CA ARG A 37 5.00 0.10 -6.11
C ARG A 37 3.96 -0.68 -6.91
N TYR A 38 2.75 -0.82 -6.40
CA TYR A 38 1.72 -1.69 -6.97
C TYR A 38 0.45 -0.93 -7.35
N THR A 39 -0.31 -1.50 -8.28
CA THR A 39 -1.72 -1.16 -8.48
C THR A 39 -2.61 -2.15 -7.73
N LYS A 40 -3.86 -1.77 -7.42
CA LYS A 40 -4.85 -2.71 -6.85
C LYS A 40 -4.99 -3.97 -7.72
N ARG A 41 -5.09 -3.79 -9.03
CA ARG A 41 -5.25 -4.88 -10.01
C ARG A 41 -4.06 -5.84 -9.99
N GLU A 42 -2.85 -5.31 -9.99
CA GLU A 42 -1.63 -6.13 -9.94
C GLU A 42 -1.52 -6.89 -8.62
N LEU A 43 -1.77 -6.23 -7.48
CA LEU A 43 -1.69 -6.85 -6.17
C LEU A 43 -2.71 -7.98 -6.02
N ARG A 44 -3.96 -7.74 -6.46
CA ARG A 44 -5.02 -8.76 -6.50
C ARG A 44 -4.57 -9.99 -7.30
N ARG A 45 -4.11 -9.79 -8.53
CA ARG A 45 -3.64 -10.89 -9.39
C ARG A 45 -2.52 -11.70 -8.74
N LYS A 46 -1.56 -11.05 -8.08
CA LYS A 46 -0.44 -11.75 -7.42
C LYS A 46 -0.89 -12.57 -6.20
N LEU A 47 -1.88 -12.08 -5.45
CA LEU A 47 -2.47 -12.81 -4.32
C LEU A 47 -3.26 -14.03 -4.81
N GLU A 48 -4.16 -13.82 -5.78
CA GLU A 48 -4.99 -14.89 -6.37
C GLU A 48 -4.12 -15.96 -7.04
N ALA A 49 -3.09 -15.57 -7.81
CA ALA A 49 -2.13 -16.50 -8.40
C ALA A 49 -1.28 -17.29 -7.37
N SER A 50 -1.33 -16.90 -6.09
CA SER A 50 -0.68 -17.62 -5.00
C SER A 50 -1.65 -18.51 -4.20
N GLY A 51 -2.92 -18.57 -4.59
CA GLY A 51 -3.95 -19.41 -3.96
C GLY A 51 -4.84 -18.70 -2.94
N PHE A 52 -4.68 -17.39 -2.73
CA PHE A 52 -5.52 -16.63 -1.81
C PHE A 52 -6.83 -16.17 -2.44
N THR A 53 -7.90 -16.10 -1.64
CA THR A 53 -9.12 -15.34 -1.95
C THR A 53 -8.96 -13.91 -1.43
N VAL A 54 -9.06 -12.90 -2.31
CA VAL A 54 -8.92 -11.49 -1.90
C VAL A 54 -10.26 -10.93 -1.44
N GLU A 55 -10.42 -10.77 -0.12
CA GLU A 55 -11.65 -10.29 0.53
C GLU A 55 -11.78 -8.76 0.45
N ARG A 56 -10.69 -8.04 0.63
CA ARG A 56 -10.68 -6.57 0.59
C ARG A 56 -9.41 -6.05 -0.04
N ILE A 57 -9.55 -5.02 -0.87
CA ILE A 57 -8.40 -4.27 -1.39
C ILE A 57 -8.78 -2.82 -1.57
N ARG A 58 -8.02 -1.91 -0.97
CA ARG A 58 -8.29 -0.46 -1.01
C ARG A 58 -7.00 0.35 -0.97
N ARG A 59 -7.06 1.57 -1.48
CA ARG A 59 -6.00 2.57 -1.29
C ARG A 59 -6.12 3.19 0.11
N SER A 60 -4.99 3.68 0.63
CA SER A 60 -4.94 4.43 1.88
C SER A 60 -3.91 5.55 1.83
N ASN A 61 -3.98 6.44 2.80
CA ASN A 61 -3.13 7.60 2.97
C ASN A 61 -3.11 8.52 1.73
N PRO A 62 -4.25 9.13 1.36
CA PRO A 62 -4.35 10.06 0.22
C PRO A 62 -3.51 11.33 0.43
N VAL A 63 -3.45 11.86 1.66
CA VAL A 63 -2.65 13.05 1.99
C VAL A 63 -1.15 12.76 1.86
N GLY A 64 -0.69 11.60 2.33
CA GLY A 64 0.67 11.15 2.11
C GLY A 64 0.99 10.94 0.63
N ALA A 65 0.00 10.53 -0.19
CA ALA A 65 0.18 10.40 -1.63
C ALA A 65 0.49 11.76 -2.27
N LEU A 66 -0.24 12.80 -1.86
CA LEU A 66 -0.03 14.17 -2.30
C LEU A 66 1.33 14.70 -1.82
N GLY A 67 1.66 14.48 -0.54
CA GLY A 67 2.96 14.86 0.02
C GLY A 67 4.12 14.20 -0.73
N TRP A 68 3.99 12.92 -1.08
CA TRP A 68 4.99 12.18 -1.85
C TRP A 68 5.11 12.68 -3.29
N LEU A 69 3.97 12.91 -3.97
CA LEU A 69 3.95 13.47 -5.32
C LEU A 69 4.70 14.81 -5.35
N ILE A 70 4.42 15.71 -4.42
CA ILE A 70 5.06 17.02 -4.37
C ILE A 70 6.54 16.89 -4.00
N ASN A 71 6.86 16.29 -2.86
CA ASN A 71 8.25 16.27 -2.36
C ASN A 71 9.17 15.44 -3.25
N VAL A 72 8.75 14.24 -3.64
CA VAL A 72 9.63 13.27 -4.28
C VAL A 72 9.52 13.34 -5.78
N ARG A 73 8.30 13.34 -6.33
CA ARG A 73 8.11 13.23 -7.77
C ARG A 73 8.29 14.56 -8.49
N LEU A 74 7.74 15.65 -7.95
CA LEU A 74 7.81 16.99 -8.56
C LEU A 74 9.08 17.74 -8.15
N LEU A 75 9.38 17.81 -6.85
CA LEU A 75 10.55 18.55 -6.33
C LEU A 75 11.84 17.72 -6.32
N GLY A 76 11.79 16.41 -6.58
CA GLY A 76 12.97 15.56 -6.64
C GLY A 76 13.71 15.39 -5.30
N LEU A 77 13.05 15.67 -4.17
CA LEU A 77 13.68 15.64 -2.86
C LEU A 77 13.97 14.19 -2.45
N ARG A 78 15.18 13.97 -1.92
CA ARG A 78 15.61 12.72 -1.27
C ARG A 78 15.41 12.73 0.26
N ARG A 79 14.63 13.70 0.75
CA ARG A 79 14.19 13.81 2.14
C ARG A 79 12.86 14.55 2.15
N LEU A 80 11.88 14.00 2.87
CA LEU A 80 10.57 14.62 2.99
C LEU A 80 10.66 15.89 3.85
N ARG A 81 10.04 16.97 3.38
CA ARG A 81 9.81 18.19 4.16
C ARG A 81 8.42 18.14 4.78
N GLY A 82 8.25 18.79 5.94
CA GLY A 82 6.94 18.92 6.59
C GLY A 82 6.42 17.66 7.29
N THR A 83 7.28 16.66 7.54
CA THR A 83 6.90 15.41 8.24
C THR A 83 6.33 15.69 9.63
N GLY A 84 6.94 16.59 10.41
CA GLY A 84 6.43 16.93 11.74
C GLY A 84 5.05 17.60 11.74
N LEU A 85 4.72 18.39 10.70
CA LEU A 85 3.38 18.95 10.54
C LEU A 85 2.40 17.85 10.11
N PHE A 86 2.81 17.00 9.16
CA PHE A 86 2.02 15.86 8.73
C PHE A 86 1.64 14.97 9.93
N ASP A 87 2.60 14.58 10.76
CA ASP A 87 2.38 13.71 11.93
C ASP A 87 1.35 14.29 12.91
N ARG A 88 1.37 15.61 13.11
CA ARG A 88 0.38 16.31 13.95
C ARG A 88 -1.03 16.30 13.34
N LEU A 89 -1.13 16.31 12.01
CA LEU A 89 -2.41 16.36 11.31
C LEU A 89 -2.97 14.97 10.96
N VAL A 90 -2.19 13.89 11.11
CA VAL A 90 -2.63 12.51 10.85
C VAL A 90 -3.98 12.18 11.51
N PRO A 91 -4.23 12.50 12.80
CA PRO A 91 -5.52 12.17 13.43
C PRO A 91 -6.72 12.81 12.72
N ALA A 92 -6.57 14.05 12.25
CA ALA A 92 -7.61 14.75 11.50
C ALA A 92 -7.80 14.13 10.11
N PHE A 93 -6.71 13.75 9.43
CA PHE A 93 -6.76 13.18 8.08
C PHE A 93 -7.13 11.70 8.04
N ALA A 94 -7.06 10.98 9.15
CA ALA A 94 -7.43 9.57 9.23
C ALA A 94 -8.90 9.32 8.82
N VAL A 95 -9.77 10.32 8.94
CA VAL A 95 -11.16 10.26 8.45
C VAL A 95 -11.22 10.06 6.93
N LEU A 96 -10.24 10.58 6.18
CA LEU A 96 -10.19 10.44 4.72
C LEU A 96 -9.93 8.99 4.30
N ASP A 97 -9.30 8.17 5.16
CA ASP A 97 -9.11 6.74 4.92
C ASP A 97 -10.39 5.92 5.18
N ARG A 98 -11.46 6.53 5.72
CA ARG A 98 -12.78 5.87 5.84
C ARG A 98 -13.47 5.69 4.48
N VAL A 99 -13.14 6.54 3.51
CA VAL A 99 -13.68 6.48 2.14
C VAL A 99 -12.54 6.18 1.18
N GLU A 100 -12.76 5.29 0.21
CA GLU A 100 -11.71 5.00 -0.76
C GLU A 100 -11.62 6.12 -1.80
N LEU A 101 -10.58 6.95 -1.70
CA LEU A 101 -10.24 7.93 -2.74
C LEU A 101 -9.44 7.28 -3.89
N PRO A 102 -9.50 7.85 -5.11
CA PRO A 102 -8.74 7.34 -6.26
C PRO A 102 -7.22 7.45 -6.08
N LEU A 103 -6.77 8.33 -5.18
CA LEU A 103 -5.38 8.55 -4.80
C LEU A 103 -5.10 7.95 -3.41
N GLY A 104 -3.87 7.45 -3.22
CA GLY A 104 -3.41 6.86 -1.96
C GLY A 104 -1.94 6.49 -2.06
N LEU A 105 -1.19 6.67 -0.98
CA LEU A 105 0.23 6.37 -0.95
C LEU A 105 0.47 4.86 -0.92
N SER A 106 -0.48 4.11 -0.36
CA SER A 106 -0.38 2.67 -0.15
C SER A 106 -1.64 1.94 -0.62
N VAL A 107 -1.49 0.66 -0.93
CA VAL A 107 -2.59 -0.30 -1.11
C VAL A 107 -2.59 -1.23 0.09
N ILE A 108 -3.75 -1.36 0.72
CA ILE A 108 -4.03 -2.34 1.77
C ILE A 108 -4.85 -3.47 1.14
N ALA A 109 -4.43 -4.71 1.38
CA ALA A 109 -5.19 -5.90 1.00
C ALA A 109 -5.38 -6.82 2.19
N VAL A 110 -6.55 -7.45 2.26
CA VAL A 110 -6.88 -8.56 3.15
C VAL A 110 -7.22 -9.75 2.26
N ALA A 111 -6.48 -10.83 2.41
CA ALA A 111 -6.61 -12.03 1.60
C ALA A 111 -6.65 -13.27 2.51
N ARG A 112 -7.48 -14.25 2.18
CA ARG A 112 -7.71 -15.43 2.99
C ARG A 112 -7.22 -16.68 2.28
N LYS A 113 -6.57 -17.58 3.02
CA LYS A 113 -6.29 -18.93 2.54
C LYS A 113 -7.61 -19.72 2.59
N PRO A 114 -8.08 -20.33 1.49
CA PRO A 114 -9.30 -21.13 1.52
C PRO A 114 -9.23 -22.23 2.58
N VAL A 115 -10.37 -22.57 3.18
CA VAL A 115 -10.50 -23.76 4.02
C VAL A 115 -10.40 -24.96 3.08
N ALA A 116 -9.57 -25.96 3.41
CA ALA A 116 -9.59 -27.22 2.68
C ALA A 116 -10.96 -27.88 2.94
N GLY A 117 -11.69 -28.18 1.86
CA GLY A 117 -12.94 -28.93 1.95
C GLY A 117 -12.69 -30.38 2.36
#